data_AF-A0A3E5I0Q5-F1
#
_entry.id   AF-A0A3E5I0Q5-F1
#
_cell.length_a   1.000
_cell.length_b   1.000
_cell.length_c   1.000
_cell.angle_alpha   90.00
_cell.angle_beta   90.00
_cell.angle_gamma   90.00
#
_symmetry.space_group_name_H-M   'P 1'
#
loop_
_entity.id
_entity.type
_entity.pdbx_description
1 polymer ?
#
loop_
_entity_poly.entity_id
_entity_poly.type
_entity_poly.pdbx_seq_one_letter_code
_entity_poly.pdbx_strand_id
1 'polypeptide(L)'
;MKLDKSFLTLFVGLAMAACSNDEEMATGGQDQLPVDGREAYMSVSVTMPKSTGTRAPGKDHGSVEEQKVNEVLLALFDASNVCLETKTLGTTDYILNVGGADKPGYDGKAFKVPSATAKVLAVINPSGKFKAACVASAPWSVINGAVEQTLDEVIGASKDNFMMINAGDNTNPTNGALAEAKVKKVGDAGISDVAAAIAAAETDRSKIFVDRIVAKVSLGTNPAGVIVPAGVTCTFGNWALNVTNKSMFPYSEIVMPAGGSADADYRIDPNYEKAGFNVSQFNYLKVSDKGVLPADFSPMTDSKYCLENTMEHDAQTQAQTTAAVASAVYTPNSFTVGESWFRLLGVTYKTLADLQAVYNAAAAGTSDAAQQQIIDLCDQFYARIAKAATAQGKTVGGDFASITIAELDDLKSGGEYSKPDATAGETVGVEYFQKGVCYYNILIRHDDEITEWMAHGKYGVVRNNWYTLTINSVKQPGTPWIPDKTDPTKPTNPGEDDDDKEAYLSVNITVNPWTTWSQGVDL
;
A
#
# COMPACT_ATOMS: atom_id res chain seq x y z
N MET A 1 2.22 -58.03 -4.19
CA MET A 1 0.96 -58.44 -3.54
C MET A 1 1.07 -58.07 -2.06
N LYS A 2 0.34 -57.00 -1.69
CA LYS A 2 -0.26 -56.69 -0.39
C LYS A 2 0.51 -56.98 0.90
N LEU A 3 0.83 -55.90 1.63
CA LEU A 3 0.29 -55.73 2.98
C LEU A 3 -0.21 -54.28 3.14
N ASP A 4 -1.53 -54.16 3.19
CA ASP A 4 -2.29 -52.96 3.51
C ASP A 4 -2.63 -52.93 5.02
N LYS A 5 -2.93 -51.71 5.51
CA LYS A 5 -3.70 -51.34 6.73
C LYS A 5 -2.91 -51.35 8.05
N SER A 6 -2.92 -50.32 8.90
CA SER A 6 -3.61 -49.02 8.95
C SER A 6 -2.89 -48.16 10.00
N PHE A 7 -2.58 -46.90 9.70
CA PHE A 7 -2.21 -45.89 10.69
C PHE A 7 -3.48 -45.16 11.15
N LEU A 8 -3.79 -45.25 12.44
CA LEU A 8 -4.80 -44.46 13.11
C LEU A 8 -4.07 -43.50 14.06
N THR A 9 -3.87 -42.26 13.63
CA THR A 9 -3.32 -41.17 14.46
C THR A 9 -4.48 -40.49 15.19
N LEU A 10 -4.56 -40.72 16.50
CA LEU A 10 -5.43 -40.02 17.43
C LEU A 10 -4.69 -38.77 17.93
N PHE A 11 -5.12 -37.59 17.51
CA PHE A 11 -4.72 -36.31 18.11
C PHE A 11 -5.50 -36.11 19.41
N VAL A 12 -4.83 -36.23 20.56
CA VAL A 12 -5.36 -35.80 21.86
C VAL A 12 -4.73 -34.45 22.18
N GLY A 13 -5.56 -33.42 22.28
CA GLY A 13 -5.16 -32.08 22.71
C GLY A 13 -4.68 -32.10 24.17
N LEU A 14 -3.48 -31.60 24.40
CA LEU A 14 -3.01 -31.23 25.74
C LEU A 14 -3.46 -29.79 26.03
N ALA A 15 -4.56 -29.68 26.77
CA ALA A 15 -4.83 -28.53 27.61
C ALA A 15 -3.90 -28.59 28.82
N MET A 16 -2.96 -27.66 28.94
CA MET A 16 -2.23 -27.43 30.17
C MET A 16 -3.01 -26.43 31.01
N ALA A 17 -3.74 -26.94 32.00
CA ALA A 17 -4.20 -26.18 33.14
C ALA A 17 -3.01 -25.99 34.10
N ALA A 18 -2.64 -24.73 34.35
CA ALA A 18 -1.85 -24.35 35.52
C ALA A 18 -2.69 -23.33 36.30
N CYS A 19 -3.26 -23.78 37.43
CA CYS A 19 -3.90 -22.93 38.42
C CYS A 19 -3.04 -22.94 39.68
N SER A 20 -2.62 -21.74 40.11
CA SER A 20 -2.70 -21.19 41.49
C SER A 20 -1.72 -20.01 41.56
N ASN A 21 -2.13 -18.78 41.84
CA ASN A 21 -2.99 -18.40 42.95
C ASN A 21 -4.18 -17.54 42.54
N ASP A 22 -5.29 -17.82 43.22
CA ASP A 22 -6.45 -16.94 43.35
C ASP A 22 -6.05 -15.66 44.09
N GLU A 23 -6.11 -14.51 43.42
CA GLU A 23 -6.60 -13.28 44.03
C GLU A 23 -7.79 -12.80 43.21
N GLU A 24 -8.91 -12.57 43.90
CA GLU A 24 -10.20 -12.21 43.33
C GLU A 24 -10.10 -11.04 42.34
N MET A 25 -10.47 -11.30 41.08
CA MET A 25 -10.76 -10.23 40.13
C MET A 25 -12.11 -9.60 40.46
N ALA A 26 -12.08 -8.45 41.12
CA ALA A 26 -13.24 -7.58 41.23
C ALA A 26 -13.55 -6.95 39.86
N THR A 27 -14.79 -7.13 39.43
CA THR A 27 -15.39 -6.57 38.23
C THR A 27 -15.77 -5.10 38.46
N GLY A 28 -15.29 -4.20 37.59
CA GLY A 28 -15.88 -2.88 37.32
C GLY A 28 -15.60 -1.74 38.32
N GLY A 29 -14.90 -0.70 37.86
CA GLY A 29 -14.79 0.60 38.54
C GLY A 29 -13.53 1.36 38.18
N GLN A 30 -13.67 2.62 37.77
CA GLN A 30 -12.57 3.57 37.57
C GLN A 30 -11.81 3.81 38.90
N ASP A 31 -10.75 3.04 39.17
CA ASP A 31 -9.61 3.38 40.05
C ASP A 31 -8.74 2.12 40.26
N GLN A 32 -7.99 1.67 39.26
CA GLN A 32 -6.91 0.71 39.53
C GLN A 32 -5.64 1.46 39.91
N LEU A 33 -5.44 1.58 41.23
CA LEU A 33 -4.20 2.05 41.85
C LEU A 33 -3.01 1.15 41.45
N PRO A 34 -1.77 1.70 41.39
CA PRO A 34 -0.61 0.96 40.92
C PRO A 34 0.01 0.06 42.00
N VAL A 35 0.90 -0.84 41.56
CA VAL A 35 1.60 -1.90 42.33
C VAL A 35 2.39 -1.40 43.56
N ASP A 36 2.62 -0.09 43.74
CA ASP A 36 3.24 0.51 44.94
C ASP A 36 2.35 1.54 45.69
N GLY A 37 1.12 1.81 45.22
CA GLY A 37 0.17 2.75 45.83
C GLY A 37 0.50 4.25 45.71
N ARG A 38 1.53 4.65 44.96
CA ARG A 38 1.94 6.07 44.86
C ARG A 38 1.18 6.83 43.77
N GLU A 39 0.81 8.07 44.09
CA GLU A 39 0.30 9.05 43.13
C GLU A 39 1.39 9.38 42.10
N ALA A 40 1.12 9.16 40.81
CA ALA A 40 2.05 9.38 39.72
C ALA A 40 1.39 10.13 38.57
N TYR A 41 2.12 11.07 37.97
CA TYR A 41 1.63 11.96 36.93
C TYR A 41 2.61 12.00 35.75
N MET A 42 2.08 12.17 34.55
CA MET A 42 2.88 12.45 33.36
C MET A 42 2.20 13.48 32.46
N SER A 43 2.95 14.07 31.55
CA SER A 43 2.43 14.91 30.46
C SER A 43 3.11 14.47 29.15
N VAL A 44 2.39 14.58 28.04
CA VAL A 44 2.85 14.12 26.73
C VAL A 44 2.80 15.22 25.68
N SER A 45 3.73 15.14 24.73
CA SER A 45 3.76 15.97 23.53
C SER A 45 3.78 15.06 22.32
N VAL A 46 2.68 15.02 21.57
CA VAL A 46 2.56 14.24 20.34
C VAL A 46 2.99 15.12 19.17
N THR A 47 4.03 14.69 18.45
CA THR A 47 4.68 15.46 17.40
C THR A 47 4.49 14.78 16.06
N MET A 48 3.77 15.44 15.15
CA MET A 48 3.57 14.97 13.79
C MET A 48 4.83 15.15 12.93
N PRO A 49 4.95 14.43 11.79
CA PRO A 49 6.09 14.52 10.90
C PRO A 49 6.32 15.95 10.41
N LYS A 50 7.58 16.41 10.34
CA LYS A 50 7.93 17.78 9.93
C LYS A 50 9.23 17.80 9.13
N SER A 51 9.40 18.82 8.30
CA SER A 51 10.69 19.07 7.63
C SER A 51 11.68 19.73 8.58
N THR A 52 12.97 19.37 8.49
CA THR A 52 14.07 19.93 9.29
C THR A 52 14.51 21.35 8.89
N GLY A 53 13.89 21.98 7.89
CA GLY A 53 14.25 23.32 7.39
C GLY A 53 13.09 24.33 7.45
N THR A 54 13.41 25.60 7.74
CA THR A 54 12.50 26.74 7.58
C THR A 54 12.27 27.01 6.09
N ARG A 55 10.99 27.12 5.69
CA ARG A 55 10.47 27.58 4.39
C ARG A 55 11.50 27.59 3.23
N ALA A 56 11.68 26.45 2.57
CA ALA A 56 12.19 26.42 1.22
C ALA A 56 11.00 26.30 0.25
N PRO A 57 10.91 27.11 -0.82
CA PRO A 57 9.97 26.86 -1.91
C PRO A 57 10.20 25.44 -2.47
N GLY A 58 9.14 24.64 -2.59
CA GLY A 58 9.23 23.30 -3.18
C GLY A 58 9.36 22.11 -2.20
N LYS A 59 9.03 22.27 -0.91
CA LYS A 59 8.76 21.11 -0.04
C LYS A 59 7.27 20.80 -0.02
N ASP A 60 6.91 19.59 -0.42
CA ASP A 60 5.55 19.11 -0.42
C ASP A 60 5.07 18.84 1.02
N HIS A 61 3.95 19.45 1.39
CA HIS A 61 3.31 19.27 2.69
C HIS A 61 1.98 18.53 2.52
N GLY A 62 1.60 17.77 3.54
CA GLY A 62 0.30 17.12 3.55
C GLY A 62 -0.88 18.10 3.57
N SER A 63 -2.04 17.64 3.12
CA SER A 63 -3.29 18.41 3.18
C SER A 63 -3.77 18.59 4.63
N VAL A 64 -4.78 19.43 4.83
CA VAL A 64 -5.39 19.65 6.16
C VAL A 64 -6.06 18.36 6.68
N GLU A 65 -6.70 17.62 5.78
CA GLU A 65 -7.38 16.34 6.03
C GLU A 65 -6.35 15.26 6.42
N GLU A 66 -5.19 15.26 5.76
CA GLU A 66 -4.08 14.33 6.04
C GLU A 66 -3.43 14.54 7.43
N GLN A 67 -3.71 15.65 8.11
CA GLN A 67 -3.21 15.95 9.45
C GLN A 67 -4.35 16.19 10.48
N LYS A 68 -5.58 15.83 10.13
CA LYS A 68 -6.75 15.96 11.01
C LYS A 68 -6.67 14.95 12.15
N VAL A 69 -6.91 15.43 13.37
CA VAL A 69 -6.93 14.63 14.61
C VAL A 69 -8.37 14.52 15.08
N ASN A 70 -8.95 13.32 15.00
CA ASN A 70 -10.29 13.01 15.50
C ASN A 70 -10.25 12.32 16.87
N GLU A 71 -9.25 11.46 17.10
CA GLU A 71 -9.07 10.73 18.35
C GLU A 71 -7.57 10.55 18.64
N VAL A 72 -7.16 10.58 19.90
CA VAL A 72 -5.81 10.18 20.34
C VAL A 72 -5.94 9.17 21.46
N LEU A 73 -5.46 7.96 21.22
CA LEU A 73 -5.37 6.89 22.21
C LEU A 73 -3.93 6.82 22.74
N LEU A 74 -3.79 6.87 24.05
CA LEU A 74 -2.53 6.66 24.75
C LEU A 74 -2.56 5.30 25.44
N ALA A 75 -1.52 4.49 25.25
CA ALA A 75 -1.35 3.23 25.97
C ALA A 75 -0.08 3.31 26.83
N LEU A 76 -0.24 2.96 28.10
CA LEU A 76 0.79 3.07 29.14
C LEU A 76 1.31 1.66 29.44
N PHE A 77 2.62 1.48 29.44
CA PHE A 77 3.25 0.18 29.59
C PHE A 77 4.20 0.14 30.79
N ASP A 78 4.30 -1.00 31.44
CA ASP A 78 5.36 -1.26 32.42
C ASP A 78 6.72 -1.56 31.75
N ALA A 79 7.75 -1.83 32.57
CA ALA A 79 9.08 -2.17 32.09
C ALA A 79 9.14 -3.49 31.30
N SER A 80 8.15 -4.37 31.50
CA SER A 80 8.00 -5.65 30.81
C SER A 80 7.16 -5.55 29.53
N ASN A 81 6.82 -4.33 29.11
CA ASN A 81 5.98 -4.05 27.93
C ASN A 81 4.56 -4.62 28.03
N VAL A 82 4.00 -4.73 29.23
CA VAL A 82 2.58 -5.05 29.44
C VAL A 82 1.80 -3.76 29.58
N CYS A 83 0.69 -3.63 28.83
CA CYS A 83 -0.18 -2.46 28.92
C CYS A 83 -0.85 -2.42 30.29
N LEU A 84 -0.63 -1.36 31.04
CA LEU A 84 -1.24 -1.13 32.35
C LEU A 84 -2.60 -0.46 32.21
N GLU A 85 -2.70 0.51 31.30
CA GLU A 85 -3.89 1.32 31.11
C GLU A 85 -3.89 1.92 29.70
N THR A 86 -5.10 2.13 29.16
CA THR A 86 -5.30 2.94 27.96
C THR A 86 -6.20 4.13 28.26
N LYS A 87 -5.89 5.28 27.66
CA LYS A 87 -6.59 6.55 27.86
C LYS A 87 -6.84 7.24 26.53
N THR A 88 -8.09 7.54 26.23
CA THR A 88 -8.43 8.49 25.15
C THR A 88 -8.18 9.91 25.67
N LEU A 89 -7.32 10.66 24.97
CA LEU A 89 -6.89 11.99 25.41
C LEU A 89 -7.87 13.07 24.95
N GLY A 90 -8.26 13.95 25.87
CA GLY A 90 -8.88 15.22 25.54
C GLY A 90 -7.84 16.24 25.08
N THR A 91 -8.27 17.33 24.43
CA THR A 91 -7.35 18.39 23.97
C THR A 91 -6.54 19.02 25.12
N THR A 92 -7.06 18.98 26.35
CA THR A 92 -6.34 19.44 27.55
C THR A 92 -5.16 18.55 27.95
N ASP A 93 -5.17 17.27 27.56
CA ASP A 93 -4.28 16.24 28.14
C ASP A 93 -2.91 16.15 27.45
N TYR A 94 -2.73 16.80 26.29
CA TYR A 94 -1.49 16.70 25.51
C TYR A 94 -1.18 17.98 24.75
N ILE A 95 0.11 18.15 24.42
CA ILE A 95 0.54 19.10 23.39
C ILE A 95 0.47 18.39 22.03
N LEU A 96 -0.09 19.07 21.04
CA LEU A 96 -0.03 18.63 19.65
C LEU A 96 0.93 19.53 18.88
N ASN A 97 2.07 18.99 18.44
CA ASN A 97 3.03 19.71 17.61
C ASN A 97 2.85 19.32 16.14
N VAL A 98 2.56 20.31 15.29
CA VAL A 98 2.33 20.14 13.84
C VAL A 98 3.23 21.10 13.10
N GLY A 99 3.95 20.62 12.08
CA GLY A 99 4.88 21.46 11.31
C GLY A 99 5.97 22.13 12.16
N GLY A 100 6.32 21.56 13.31
CA GLY A 100 7.33 22.10 14.22
C GLY A 100 6.83 23.15 15.22
N ALA A 101 5.53 23.45 15.27
CA ALA A 101 4.94 24.38 16.23
C ALA A 101 3.80 23.73 17.02
N ASP A 102 3.66 24.13 18.28
CA ASP A 102 2.56 23.68 19.13
C ASP A 102 1.25 24.32 18.66
N LYS A 103 0.23 23.49 18.45
CA LYS A 103 -1.07 23.93 17.98
C LYS A 103 -1.88 24.54 19.14
N PRO A 104 -2.49 25.73 18.97
CA PRO A 104 -3.36 26.31 19.98
C PRO A 104 -4.54 25.39 20.33
N GLY A 105 -5.01 25.45 21.59
CA GLY A 105 -6.11 24.64 22.10
C GLY A 105 -5.71 23.25 22.59
N TYR A 106 -4.41 22.93 22.58
CA TYR A 106 -3.83 21.72 23.14
C TYR A 106 -2.93 22.08 24.34
N ASP A 107 -3.43 21.86 25.55
CA ASP A 107 -2.85 22.49 26.76
C ASP A 107 -1.68 21.68 27.37
N GLY A 108 -1.62 20.38 27.10
CA GLY A 108 -0.59 19.50 27.63
C GLY A 108 -0.52 19.45 29.14
N LYS A 109 -1.68 19.43 29.80
CA LYS A 109 -1.81 19.27 31.25
C LYS A 109 -1.38 17.88 31.68
N ALA A 110 -0.72 17.80 32.84
CA ALA A 110 -0.37 16.50 33.38
C ALA A 110 -1.62 15.75 33.83
N PHE A 111 -1.60 14.44 33.65
CA PHE A 111 -2.67 13.53 34.07
C PHE A 111 -2.09 12.38 34.90
N LYS A 112 -2.94 11.82 35.77
CA LYS A 112 -2.58 10.70 36.64
C LYS A 112 -2.36 9.43 35.82
N VAL A 113 -1.38 8.63 36.22
CA VAL A 113 -1.02 7.35 35.57
C VAL A 113 -0.61 6.31 36.60
N PRO A 114 -0.58 5.02 36.25
CA PRO A 114 0.01 4.00 37.10
C PRO A 114 1.49 4.29 37.38
N SER A 115 1.91 4.21 38.65
CA SER A 115 3.30 4.48 39.04
C SER A 115 4.32 3.51 38.43
N ALA A 116 3.87 2.33 37.98
CA ALA A 116 4.69 1.34 37.30
C ALA A 116 4.92 1.65 35.80
N THR A 117 4.25 2.67 35.25
CA THR A 117 4.43 3.08 33.86
C THR A 117 5.89 3.46 33.61
N ALA A 118 6.49 2.82 32.61
CA ALA A 118 7.85 3.03 32.16
C ALA A 118 7.93 3.44 30.69
N LYS A 119 6.92 3.06 29.88
CA LYS A 119 6.88 3.35 28.45
C LYS A 119 5.49 3.78 27.98
N VAL A 120 5.43 4.44 26.84
CA VAL A 120 4.20 5.01 26.29
C VAL A 120 4.11 4.86 24.77
N LEU A 121 2.91 4.57 24.29
CA LEU A 121 2.52 4.55 22.88
C LEU A 121 1.39 5.55 22.66
N ALA A 122 1.51 6.41 21.66
CA ALA A 122 0.43 7.29 21.22
C ALA A 122 -0.04 6.85 19.83
N VAL A 123 -1.35 6.74 19.67
CA VAL A 123 -1.99 6.45 18.38
C VAL A 123 -3.03 7.51 18.08
N ILE A 124 -2.80 8.27 17.02
CA ILE A 124 -3.77 9.20 16.46
C ILE A 124 -4.70 8.41 15.55
N ASN A 125 -6.01 8.70 15.62
CA ASN A 125 -7.06 8.10 14.79
C ASN A 125 -6.96 6.56 14.72
N PRO A 126 -6.91 5.85 15.86
CA PRO A 126 -6.73 4.40 15.87
C PRO A 126 -7.88 3.69 15.14
N SER A 127 -7.55 2.69 14.32
CA SER A 127 -8.55 1.83 13.68
C SER A 127 -9.35 1.05 14.72
N GLY A 128 -10.54 0.58 14.33
CA GLY A 128 -11.39 -0.24 15.21
C GLY A 128 -10.67 -1.50 15.72
N LYS A 129 -9.93 -2.17 14.83
CA LYS A 129 -9.14 -3.36 15.17
C LYS A 129 -7.99 -3.03 16.14
N PHE A 130 -7.30 -1.90 15.96
CA PHE A 130 -6.25 -1.49 16.90
C PHE A 130 -6.83 -1.22 18.30
N LYS A 131 -7.96 -0.52 18.39
CA LYS A 131 -8.65 -0.28 19.67
C LYS A 131 -9.08 -1.56 20.37
N ALA A 132 -9.50 -2.57 19.61
CA ALA A 132 -9.86 -3.87 20.17
C ALA A 132 -8.65 -4.64 20.72
N ALA A 133 -7.48 -4.51 20.09
CA ALA A 133 -6.24 -5.17 20.53
C ALA A 133 -5.54 -4.43 21.68
N CYS A 134 -5.57 -3.09 21.65
CA CYS A 134 -4.87 -2.22 22.60
C CYS A 134 -5.69 -2.00 23.87
N VAL A 135 -5.64 -2.97 24.79
CA VAL A 135 -6.34 -2.94 26.08
C VAL A 135 -5.39 -3.23 27.23
N ALA A 136 -5.76 -2.81 28.45
CA ALA A 136 -5.01 -3.14 29.66
C ALA A 136 -4.80 -4.65 29.77
N SER A 137 -3.69 -5.06 30.40
CA SER A 137 -3.13 -6.42 30.50
C SER A 137 -2.57 -7.03 29.21
N ALA A 138 -2.83 -6.45 28.03
CA ALA A 138 -2.26 -6.98 26.78
C ALA A 138 -0.76 -6.62 26.67
N PRO A 139 0.12 -7.58 26.36
CA PRO A 139 1.52 -7.29 26.08
C PRO A 139 1.69 -6.61 24.71
N TRP A 140 2.73 -5.78 24.57
CA TRP A 140 3.06 -5.08 23.31
C TRP A 140 3.15 -6.03 22.11
N SER A 141 3.70 -7.23 22.29
CA SER A 141 3.81 -8.23 21.21
C SER A 141 2.45 -8.68 20.66
N VAL A 142 1.40 -8.68 21.49
CA VAL A 142 0.03 -9.00 21.07
C VAL A 142 -0.63 -7.78 20.43
N ILE A 143 -0.46 -6.60 21.02
CA ILE A 143 -0.98 -5.33 20.48
C ILE A 143 -0.40 -5.04 19.09
N ASN A 144 0.88 -5.34 18.89
CA ASN A 144 1.62 -5.12 17.66
C ASN A 144 1.56 -6.30 16.68
N GLY A 145 0.68 -7.27 16.88
CA GLY A 145 0.54 -8.40 15.96
C GLY A 145 0.12 -7.97 14.55
N ALA A 146 0.51 -8.75 13.53
CA ALA A 146 0.08 -8.52 12.16
C ALA A 146 -1.45 -8.57 12.07
N VAL A 147 -2.04 -7.64 11.32
CA VAL A 147 -3.49 -7.52 11.20
C VAL A 147 -3.87 -7.12 9.78
N GLU A 148 -4.90 -7.76 9.23
CA GLU A 148 -5.50 -7.31 7.98
C GLU A 148 -6.24 -5.99 8.19
N GLN A 149 -6.01 -5.02 7.32
CA GLN A 149 -6.67 -3.72 7.31
C GLN A 149 -7.02 -3.35 5.87
N THR A 150 -8.25 -2.89 5.67
CA THR A 150 -8.59 -2.12 4.48
C THR A 150 -8.03 -0.71 4.60
N LEU A 151 -7.81 -0.04 3.47
CA LEU A 151 -7.31 1.34 3.48
C LEU A 151 -8.25 2.28 4.25
N ASP A 152 -9.57 2.14 4.06
CA ASP A 152 -10.57 2.99 4.73
C ASP A 152 -10.60 2.81 6.25
N GLU A 153 -10.28 1.61 6.77
CA GLU A 153 -10.18 1.37 8.22
C GLU A 153 -9.10 2.22 8.90
N VAL A 154 -8.09 2.66 8.13
CA VAL A 154 -6.90 3.37 8.65
C VAL A 154 -6.74 4.80 8.13
N ILE A 155 -7.51 5.23 7.13
CA ILE A 155 -7.54 6.64 6.67
C ILE A 155 -8.93 7.28 6.70
N GLY A 156 -9.97 6.49 6.96
CA GLY A 156 -11.37 6.89 6.86
C GLY A 156 -11.86 6.99 5.41
N ALA A 157 -13.13 6.66 5.15
CA ALA A 157 -13.72 6.72 3.80
C ALA A 157 -13.68 8.13 3.18
N SER A 158 -13.64 9.18 4.01
CA SER A 158 -13.49 10.57 3.56
C SER A 158 -12.03 11.03 3.46
N LYS A 159 -11.06 10.15 3.75
CA LYS A 159 -9.61 10.39 3.73
C LYS A 159 -9.22 11.55 4.64
N ASP A 160 -9.78 11.58 5.85
CA ASP A 160 -9.59 12.62 6.86
C ASP A 160 -9.40 12.03 8.28
N ASN A 161 -9.04 10.75 8.37
CA ASN A 161 -8.88 10.00 9.62
C ASN A 161 -7.64 9.08 9.57
N PHE A 162 -6.49 9.64 9.22
CA PHE A 162 -5.23 8.91 9.09
C PHE A 162 -4.71 8.42 10.44
N MET A 163 -4.61 7.11 10.59
CA MET A 163 -3.99 6.47 11.74
C MET A 163 -2.49 6.79 11.76
N MET A 164 -2.01 7.30 12.90
CA MET A 164 -0.59 7.56 13.14
C MET A 164 -0.15 6.88 14.43
N ILE A 165 1.07 6.39 14.47
CA ILE A 165 1.65 5.67 15.63
C ILE A 165 3.09 6.13 15.83
N ASN A 166 3.68 5.83 17.00
CA ASN A 166 5.09 6.13 17.27
C ASN A 166 6.00 5.77 16.08
N ALA A 167 6.84 6.72 15.66
CA ALA A 167 7.69 6.61 14.46
C ALA A 167 8.83 5.57 14.60
N GLY A 168 9.34 5.41 15.83
CA GLY A 168 10.58 4.68 16.10
C GLY A 168 11.81 5.58 16.04
N ASP A 169 13.00 4.97 16.11
CA ASP A 169 14.28 5.66 16.07
C ASP A 169 15.17 5.02 15.00
N ASN A 170 15.35 5.72 13.87
CA ASN A 170 16.17 5.24 12.75
C ASN A 170 17.64 5.03 13.16
N THR A 171 18.13 5.74 14.18
CA THR A 171 19.51 5.58 14.68
C THR A 171 19.66 4.40 15.64
N ASN A 172 18.55 3.90 16.17
CA ASN A 172 18.51 2.72 17.04
C ASN A 172 17.24 1.88 16.81
N PRO A 173 17.17 1.14 15.69
CA PRO A 173 16.00 0.33 15.33
C PRO A 173 15.56 -0.65 16.44
N THR A 174 16.51 -1.13 17.25
CA THR A 174 16.26 -2.10 18.33
C THR A 174 15.43 -1.53 19.48
N ASN A 175 15.28 -0.20 19.58
CA ASN A 175 14.40 0.44 20.57
C ASN A 175 12.91 0.14 20.32
N GLY A 176 12.51 -0.16 19.08
CA GLY A 176 11.12 -0.39 18.71
C GLY A 176 10.24 0.85 18.87
N ALA A 177 8.93 0.63 19.02
CA ALA A 177 7.93 1.71 19.01
C ALA A 177 7.81 2.47 20.34
N LEU A 178 7.96 1.77 21.47
CA LEU A 178 7.53 2.27 22.77
C LEU A 178 8.50 3.35 23.28
N ALA A 179 8.02 4.58 23.39
CA ALA A 179 8.82 5.70 23.87
C ALA A 179 8.96 5.66 25.40
N GLU A 180 10.04 6.24 25.93
CA GLU A 180 10.22 6.41 27.36
C GLU A 180 9.09 7.26 27.97
N ALA A 181 8.48 6.77 29.05
CA ALA A 181 7.49 7.53 29.81
C ALA A 181 8.15 8.27 30.97
N LYS A 182 8.09 9.60 30.93
CA LYS A 182 8.62 10.48 31.98
C LYS A 182 7.60 10.67 33.10
N VAL A 183 7.47 9.64 33.93
CA VAL A 183 6.55 9.62 35.07
C VAL A 183 7.15 10.32 36.28
N LYS A 184 6.36 11.18 36.94
CA LYS A 184 6.73 11.94 38.15
C LYS A 184 5.87 11.45 39.31
N LYS A 185 6.51 10.93 40.37
CA LYS A 185 5.80 10.25 41.46
C LYS A 185 5.92 11.05 42.75
N VAL A 186 4.82 11.15 43.50
CA VAL A 186 4.84 11.76 44.83
C VAL A 186 5.78 10.97 45.74
N GLY A 187 6.67 11.68 46.43
CA GLY A 187 7.71 11.10 47.28
C GLY A 187 9.05 10.86 46.57
N ASP A 188 9.15 11.06 45.25
CA ASP A 188 10.45 11.13 44.58
C ASP A 188 11.23 12.38 45.05
N ALA A 189 12.55 12.38 44.86
CA ALA A 189 13.39 13.51 45.23
C ALA A 189 12.92 14.81 44.53
N GLY A 190 12.54 15.82 45.31
CA GLY A 190 12.03 17.09 44.81
C GLY A 190 10.52 17.12 44.50
N ILE A 191 9.77 16.04 44.78
CA ILE A 191 8.32 15.95 44.55
C ILE A 191 7.60 15.64 45.87
N SER A 192 7.23 16.69 46.61
CA SER A 192 6.62 16.57 47.94
C SER A 192 5.13 16.23 47.92
N ASP A 193 4.43 16.60 46.85
CA ASP A 193 2.97 16.51 46.75
C ASP A 193 2.52 16.41 45.28
N VAL A 194 1.20 16.27 45.10
CA VAL A 194 0.56 16.16 43.79
C VAL A 194 0.80 17.40 42.92
N ALA A 195 0.79 18.61 43.49
CA ALA A 195 1.00 19.83 42.72
C ALA A 195 2.44 19.91 42.18
N ALA A 196 3.42 19.49 42.98
CA ALA A 196 4.81 19.35 42.55
C ALA A 196 4.96 18.29 41.45
N ALA A 197 4.27 17.16 41.53
CA ALA A 197 4.31 16.10 40.52
C ALA A 197 3.74 16.58 39.17
N ILE A 198 2.59 17.26 39.20
CA ILE A 198 1.95 17.88 38.03
C ILE A 198 2.89 18.90 37.38
N ALA A 199 3.42 19.84 38.16
CA ALA A 199 4.31 20.88 37.65
C ALA A 199 5.58 20.27 37.02
N ALA A 200 6.19 19.28 37.69
CA ALA A 200 7.36 18.59 37.18
C ALA A 200 7.06 17.86 35.86
N ALA A 201 5.92 17.17 35.76
CA ALA A 201 5.52 16.45 34.56
C ALA A 201 5.27 17.39 33.37
N GLU A 202 4.64 18.55 33.59
CA GLU A 202 4.40 19.55 32.56
C GLU A 202 5.71 20.19 32.05
N THR A 203 6.75 20.29 32.87
CA THR A 203 8.06 20.81 32.44
C THR A 203 8.93 19.77 31.73
N ASP A 204 8.70 18.48 31.97
CA ASP A 204 9.52 17.38 31.45
C ASP A 204 8.65 16.34 30.71
N ARG A 205 7.97 16.81 29.67
CA ARG A 205 7.02 16.00 28.89
C ARG A 205 7.69 14.84 28.17
N SER A 206 6.98 13.71 28.10
CA SER A 206 7.33 12.60 27.21
C SER A 206 7.05 13.03 25.77
N LYS A 207 8.10 13.16 24.95
CA LYS A 207 7.97 13.55 23.55
C LYS A 207 7.78 12.31 22.69
N ILE A 208 6.69 12.26 21.94
CA ILE A 208 6.31 11.12 21.13
C ILE A 208 6.19 11.60 19.68
N PHE A 209 7.10 11.17 18.82
CA PHE A 209 7.02 11.40 17.38
C PHE A 209 6.14 10.33 16.76
N VAL A 210 5.21 10.72 15.90
CA VAL A 210 4.28 9.79 15.25
C VAL A 210 4.38 9.89 13.74
N ASP A 211 4.20 8.75 13.07
CA ASP A 211 4.15 8.61 11.63
C ASP A 211 2.82 8.04 11.18
N ARG A 212 2.34 8.49 10.02
CA ARG A 212 1.20 7.85 9.35
C ARG A 212 1.58 6.42 8.98
N ILE A 213 0.66 5.49 9.18
CA ILE A 213 0.88 4.07 8.88
C ILE A 213 0.74 3.70 7.39
N VAL A 214 0.33 4.66 6.56
CA VAL A 214 0.18 4.52 5.10
C VAL A 214 1.24 5.32 4.35
N ALA A 215 1.51 4.92 3.10
CA ALA A 215 2.27 5.69 2.13
C ALA A 215 1.34 6.57 1.28
N LYS A 216 1.88 7.65 0.71
CA LYS A 216 1.21 8.51 -0.27
C LYS A 216 1.91 8.40 -1.61
N VAL A 217 1.15 8.30 -2.70
CA VAL A 217 1.67 8.20 -4.06
C VAL A 217 0.98 9.24 -4.94
N SER A 218 1.74 9.99 -5.71
CA SER A 218 1.24 10.89 -6.75
C SER A 218 1.84 10.53 -8.10
N LEU A 219 1.04 10.62 -9.15
CA LEU A 219 1.47 10.31 -10.51
C LEU A 219 1.15 11.50 -11.42
N GLY A 220 2.15 11.94 -12.18
CA GLY A 220 1.98 12.99 -13.16
C GLY A 220 2.87 12.80 -14.37
N THR A 221 2.69 13.67 -15.36
CA THR A 221 3.55 13.77 -16.54
C THR A 221 4.53 14.92 -16.38
N ASN A 222 5.69 14.82 -17.02
CA ASN A 222 6.65 15.91 -17.04
C ASN A 222 6.00 17.22 -17.55
N PRO A 223 6.05 18.33 -16.78
CA PRO A 223 5.47 19.62 -17.19
C PRO A 223 6.06 20.20 -18.49
N ALA A 224 7.30 19.83 -18.84
CA ALA A 224 7.93 20.19 -20.10
C ALA A 224 7.42 19.37 -21.30
N GLY A 225 6.53 18.41 -21.07
CA GLY A 225 5.99 17.48 -22.05
C GLY A 225 6.58 16.08 -21.93
N VAL A 226 5.81 15.09 -22.37
CA VAL A 226 6.25 13.68 -22.43
C VAL A 226 6.88 13.41 -23.79
N ILE A 227 8.09 12.85 -23.79
CA ILE A 227 8.77 12.44 -25.03
C ILE A 227 8.14 11.14 -25.54
N VAL A 228 7.73 11.12 -26.80
CA VAL A 228 7.11 9.95 -27.46
C VAL A 228 7.83 9.61 -28.76
N PRO A 229 7.69 8.39 -29.30
CA PRO A 229 8.30 8.03 -30.58
C PRO A 229 7.79 8.92 -31.72
N ALA A 230 8.57 9.05 -32.80
CA ALA A 230 8.25 9.94 -33.91
C ALA A 230 6.87 9.63 -34.51
N GLY A 231 6.01 10.66 -34.60
CA GLY A 231 4.66 10.57 -35.18
C GLY A 231 3.61 9.91 -34.26
N VAL A 232 3.99 9.39 -33.10
CA VAL A 232 3.07 8.83 -32.11
C VAL A 232 2.38 9.94 -31.34
N THR A 233 1.11 9.73 -31.00
CA THR A 233 0.42 10.51 -29.96
C THR A 233 0.14 9.60 -28.77
N CYS A 234 0.48 10.03 -27.56
CA CYS A 234 0.16 9.32 -26.32
C CYS A 234 -0.34 10.33 -25.28
N THR A 235 -1.55 10.08 -24.76
CA THR A 235 -2.17 10.95 -23.74
C THR A 235 -2.55 10.11 -22.54
N PHE A 236 -2.09 10.50 -21.35
CA PHE A 236 -2.38 9.79 -20.12
C PHE A 236 -3.73 10.19 -19.53
N GLY A 237 -4.43 9.22 -18.93
CA GLY A 237 -5.74 9.39 -18.33
C GLY A 237 -5.74 9.04 -16.84
N ASN A 238 -6.72 8.24 -16.42
CA ASN A 238 -6.84 7.80 -15.05
C ASN A 238 -5.72 6.83 -14.66
N TRP A 239 -5.49 6.69 -13.36
CA TRP A 239 -4.53 5.76 -12.80
C TRP A 239 -5.05 5.12 -11.51
N ALA A 240 -4.43 4.04 -11.09
CA ALA A 240 -4.71 3.32 -9.85
C ALA A 240 -3.42 2.73 -9.25
N LEU A 241 -3.44 2.40 -7.96
CA LEU A 241 -2.42 1.54 -7.35
C LEU A 241 -2.83 0.08 -7.50
N ASN A 242 -1.86 -0.79 -7.74
CA ASN A 242 -2.02 -2.23 -7.86
C ASN A 242 -1.06 -2.93 -6.90
N VAL A 243 -1.36 -4.18 -6.54
CA VAL A 243 -0.56 -5.00 -5.62
C VAL A 243 -0.38 -4.30 -4.26
N THR A 244 -1.47 -3.71 -3.74
CA THR A 244 -1.44 -3.05 -2.42
C THR A 244 -1.61 -4.08 -1.31
N ASN A 245 -0.90 -3.90 -0.20
CA ASN A 245 -0.95 -4.83 0.93
C ASN A 245 -2.37 -4.90 1.53
N LYS A 246 -2.75 -6.07 2.06
CA LYS A 246 -3.97 -6.23 2.87
C LYS A 246 -3.69 -6.26 4.36
N SER A 247 -2.43 -6.38 4.75
CA SER A 247 -2.03 -6.53 6.14
C SER A 247 -0.91 -5.58 6.50
N MET A 248 -0.78 -5.30 7.79
CA MET A 248 0.28 -4.46 8.33
C MET A 248 0.57 -4.88 9.78
N PHE A 249 1.76 -4.51 10.26
CA PHE A 249 1.97 -4.36 11.70
C PHE A 249 1.59 -2.93 12.11
N PRO A 250 0.91 -2.71 13.26
CA PRO A 250 0.73 -1.37 13.81
C PRO A 250 2.04 -0.59 13.80
N TYR A 251 3.13 -1.19 14.26
CA TYR A 251 4.51 -0.75 14.11
C TYR A 251 5.34 -1.89 13.47
N SER A 252 5.86 -1.65 12.26
CA SER A 252 6.84 -2.52 11.62
C SER A 252 8.27 -2.20 12.07
N GLU A 253 9.09 -3.24 12.20
CA GLU A 253 10.50 -3.11 12.58
C GLU A 253 11.24 -2.27 11.53
N ILE A 254 12.09 -1.35 12.00
CA ILE A 254 12.98 -0.56 11.14
C ILE A 254 14.16 -1.44 10.72
N VAL A 255 14.46 -1.44 9.43
CA VAL A 255 15.69 -2.01 8.88
C VAL A 255 16.37 -0.96 8.01
N MET A 256 17.69 -0.86 8.12
CA MET A 256 18.50 0.08 7.34
C MET A 256 19.22 -0.68 6.23
N PRO A 257 18.79 -0.57 4.96
CA PRO A 257 19.45 -1.24 3.86
C PRO A 257 20.91 -0.80 3.71
N ALA A 258 21.78 -1.73 3.31
CA ALA A 258 23.18 -1.40 3.05
C ALA A 258 23.30 -0.44 1.86
N GLY A 259 24.02 0.67 2.04
CA GLY A 259 24.16 1.70 1.01
C GLY A 259 22.94 2.62 0.87
N GLY A 260 21.93 2.48 1.73
CA GLY A 260 20.76 3.34 1.74
C GLY A 260 21.03 4.75 2.29
N SER A 261 20.16 5.67 1.91
CA SER A 261 20.11 7.06 2.35
C SER A 261 19.75 7.16 3.84
N ALA A 262 20.34 8.12 4.55
CA ALA A 262 20.17 8.25 6.02
C ALA A 262 18.71 8.49 6.47
N ASP A 263 17.91 9.13 5.62
CA ASP A 263 16.50 9.46 5.88
C ASP A 263 15.52 8.54 5.11
N ALA A 264 16.01 7.44 4.53
CA ALA A 264 15.20 6.43 3.83
C ALA A 264 15.22 5.11 4.60
N ASP A 265 14.64 5.12 5.82
CA ASP A 265 14.44 3.89 6.57
C ASP A 265 13.51 2.93 5.82
N TYR A 266 13.82 1.65 5.91
CA TYR A 266 12.99 0.58 5.39
C TYR A 266 12.32 -0.18 6.53
N ARG A 267 11.35 -1.04 6.21
CA ARG A 267 10.52 -1.70 7.21
C ARG A 267 10.35 -3.19 6.92
N ILE A 268 10.10 -3.98 7.96
CA ILE A 268 9.72 -5.39 7.83
C ILE A 268 8.20 -5.51 8.03
N ASP A 269 7.48 -5.75 6.93
CA ASP A 269 6.03 -5.94 6.94
C ASP A 269 5.62 -7.42 7.13
N PRO A 270 4.32 -7.77 7.19
CA PRO A 270 3.90 -9.16 7.42
C PRO A 270 4.17 -10.16 6.28
N ASN A 271 4.46 -9.70 5.06
CA ASN A 271 4.67 -10.53 3.86
C ASN A 271 6.04 -10.31 3.20
N TYR A 272 7.01 -9.92 4.02
CA TYR A 272 8.35 -9.51 3.65
C TYR A 272 9.21 -10.58 2.93
N GLU A 273 9.09 -11.85 3.34
CA GLU A 273 9.93 -12.96 2.86
C GLU A 273 9.35 -13.64 1.60
N LYS A 274 10.18 -13.95 0.60
CA LYS A 274 9.72 -14.57 -0.67
C LYS A 274 9.01 -15.90 -0.47
N ALA A 275 9.50 -16.74 0.45
CA ALA A 275 8.96 -18.07 0.70
C ALA A 275 7.50 -18.06 1.22
N GLY A 276 7.03 -16.91 1.73
CA GLY A 276 5.68 -16.72 2.23
C GLY A 276 4.68 -16.19 1.21
N PHE A 277 5.11 -15.90 -0.03
CA PHE A 277 4.27 -15.24 -1.02
C PHE A 277 3.00 -16.04 -1.35
N ASN A 278 1.87 -15.32 -1.33
CA ASN A 278 0.62 -15.78 -1.88
C ASN A 278 -0.20 -14.59 -2.40
N VAL A 279 -0.79 -14.70 -3.59
CA VAL A 279 -1.67 -13.66 -4.15
C VAL A 279 -2.86 -13.28 -3.23
N SER A 280 -3.20 -14.07 -2.22
CA SER A 280 -4.23 -13.70 -1.25
C SER A 280 -3.84 -12.51 -0.35
N GLN A 281 -2.53 -12.25 -0.17
CA GLN A 281 -1.98 -11.21 0.71
C GLN A 281 -2.14 -9.79 0.15
N PHE A 282 -2.38 -9.65 -1.16
CA PHE A 282 -2.45 -8.35 -1.83
C PHE A 282 -3.80 -8.10 -2.50
N ASN A 283 -4.11 -6.83 -2.74
CA ASN A 283 -5.21 -6.41 -3.59
C ASN A 283 -4.69 -6.20 -5.01
N TYR A 284 -5.36 -6.83 -5.99
CA TYR A 284 -5.05 -6.70 -7.41
C TYR A 284 -6.21 -6.03 -8.14
N LEU A 285 -5.89 -5.12 -9.06
CA LEU A 285 -6.85 -4.51 -9.97
C LEU A 285 -7.42 -5.58 -10.91
N LYS A 286 -8.76 -5.66 -11.00
CA LYS A 286 -9.45 -6.63 -11.86
C LYS A 286 -10.65 -5.99 -12.54
N VAL A 287 -10.76 -6.17 -13.85
CA VAL A 287 -12.00 -5.86 -14.57
C VAL A 287 -13.08 -6.84 -14.13
N SER A 288 -14.27 -6.33 -13.82
CA SER A 288 -15.41 -7.20 -13.48
C SER A 288 -15.86 -8.07 -14.66
N ASP A 289 -16.62 -9.12 -14.37
CA ASP A 289 -17.24 -9.98 -15.41
C ASP A 289 -18.11 -9.20 -16.42
N LYS A 290 -18.58 -8.00 -16.05
CA LYS A 290 -19.38 -7.12 -16.90
C LYS A 290 -18.54 -6.06 -17.64
N GLY A 291 -17.21 -6.17 -17.62
CA GLY A 291 -16.28 -5.26 -18.29
C GLY A 291 -16.10 -3.91 -17.61
N VAL A 292 -16.57 -3.74 -16.36
CA VAL A 292 -16.42 -2.49 -15.61
C VAL A 292 -15.03 -2.44 -14.97
N LEU A 293 -14.30 -1.35 -15.18
CA LEU A 293 -13.01 -1.07 -14.54
C LEU A 293 -13.15 -0.92 -13.01
N PRO A 294 -12.10 -1.23 -12.23
CA PRO A 294 -12.07 -0.95 -10.80
C PRO A 294 -12.34 0.53 -10.49
N ALA A 295 -13.08 0.80 -9.42
CA ALA A 295 -13.35 2.16 -8.94
C ALA A 295 -12.08 2.90 -8.48
N ASP A 296 -10.99 2.16 -8.27
CA ASP A 296 -9.66 2.66 -7.93
C ASP A 296 -9.07 3.58 -9.01
N PHE A 297 -9.51 3.48 -10.26
CA PHE A 297 -9.05 4.36 -11.33
C PHE A 297 -9.65 5.76 -11.20
N SER A 298 -8.79 6.75 -10.97
CA SER A 298 -9.18 8.17 -10.89
C SER A 298 -8.14 9.07 -11.57
N PRO A 299 -8.45 10.36 -11.84
CA PRO A 299 -7.53 11.27 -12.52
C PRO A 299 -6.16 11.40 -11.84
N MET A 300 -5.12 11.72 -12.63
CA MET A 300 -3.75 11.97 -12.13
C MET A 300 -3.63 13.14 -11.15
N THR A 301 -4.63 14.02 -11.07
CA THR A 301 -4.70 15.08 -10.05
C THR A 301 -4.90 14.52 -8.63
N ASP A 302 -5.36 13.28 -8.50
CA ASP A 302 -5.62 12.65 -7.22
C ASP A 302 -4.39 11.87 -6.75
N SER A 303 -3.85 12.22 -5.59
CA SER A 303 -2.95 11.34 -4.87
C SER A 303 -3.70 10.11 -4.35
N LYS A 304 -2.99 8.98 -4.27
CA LYS A 304 -3.48 7.72 -3.72
C LYS A 304 -2.68 7.31 -2.50
N TYR A 305 -3.27 6.43 -1.71
CA TYR A 305 -2.66 5.90 -0.50
C TYR A 305 -2.70 4.39 -0.54
N CYS A 306 -1.76 3.76 0.15
CA CYS A 306 -1.75 2.33 0.38
C CYS A 306 -1.12 2.04 1.75
N LEU A 307 -1.41 0.88 2.31
CA LEU A 307 -0.58 0.33 3.36
C LEU A 307 0.87 0.21 2.87
N GLU A 308 1.81 0.21 3.82
CA GLU A 308 3.18 -0.15 3.49
C GLU A 308 3.26 -1.56 2.89
N ASN A 309 4.21 -1.75 1.99
CA ASN A 309 4.49 -3.01 1.32
C ASN A 309 5.99 -3.05 1.03
N THR A 310 6.70 -3.89 1.78
CA THR A 310 8.16 -3.97 1.79
C THR A 310 8.62 -5.41 1.69
N MET A 311 9.85 -5.62 1.20
CA MET A 311 10.31 -6.93 0.78
C MET A 311 11.79 -7.13 1.10
N GLU A 312 12.13 -8.37 1.45
CA GLU A 312 13.51 -8.85 1.43
C GLU A 312 14.08 -8.73 0.01
N HIS A 313 15.41 -8.68 -0.14
CA HIS A 313 16.07 -8.43 -1.42
C HIS A 313 15.62 -9.40 -2.53
N ASP A 314 15.43 -10.69 -2.22
CA ASP A 314 15.01 -11.72 -3.17
C ASP A 314 13.50 -11.73 -3.43
N ALA A 315 12.73 -11.04 -2.59
CA ALA A 315 11.28 -10.93 -2.65
C ALA A 315 10.80 -9.75 -3.51
N GLN A 316 11.69 -8.87 -3.98
CA GLN A 316 11.38 -7.77 -4.91
C GLN A 316 10.95 -8.30 -6.29
N THR A 317 9.69 -8.73 -6.40
CA THR A 317 9.16 -9.51 -7.52
C THR A 317 7.78 -8.98 -7.92
N GLN A 318 7.49 -9.07 -9.21
CA GLN A 318 6.44 -8.25 -9.84
C GLN A 318 5.01 -8.56 -9.35
N ALA A 319 4.76 -9.73 -8.73
CA ALA A 319 3.45 -10.07 -8.19
C ALA A 319 3.22 -9.60 -6.74
N GLN A 320 4.24 -9.13 -6.03
CA GLN A 320 4.12 -8.59 -4.66
C GLN A 320 4.59 -7.13 -4.52
N THR A 321 5.26 -6.56 -5.52
CA THR A 321 5.66 -5.15 -5.50
C THR A 321 4.51 -4.21 -5.83
N THR A 322 4.20 -3.29 -4.91
CA THR A 322 3.20 -2.23 -5.15
C THR A 322 3.57 -1.41 -6.38
N ALA A 323 2.59 -1.20 -7.26
CA ALA A 323 2.80 -0.53 -8.53
C ALA A 323 1.73 0.52 -8.84
N ALA A 324 2.10 1.56 -9.58
CA ALA A 324 1.15 2.48 -10.19
C ALA A 324 0.79 1.99 -11.59
N VAL A 325 -0.51 1.84 -11.87
CA VAL A 325 -1.05 1.49 -13.19
C VAL A 325 -1.63 2.73 -13.83
N ALA A 326 -0.99 3.22 -14.89
CA ALA A 326 -1.41 4.40 -15.64
C ALA A 326 -2.14 3.98 -16.92
N SER A 327 -3.37 4.47 -17.12
CA SER A 327 -4.04 4.34 -18.42
C SER A 327 -3.58 5.44 -19.37
N ALA A 328 -3.54 5.13 -20.67
CA ALA A 328 -3.26 6.08 -21.73
C ALA A 328 -4.03 5.75 -22.99
N VAL A 329 -4.23 6.74 -23.85
CA VAL A 329 -4.62 6.55 -25.25
C VAL A 329 -3.38 6.70 -26.11
N TYR A 330 -2.90 5.58 -26.65
CA TYR A 330 -1.74 5.49 -27.53
C TYR A 330 -2.19 5.35 -28.98
N THR A 331 -1.70 6.23 -29.84
CA THR A 331 -1.99 6.27 -31.28
C THR A 331 -0.69 6.16 -32.06
N PRO A 332 -0.46 5.05 -32.79
CA PRO A 332 0.68 4.89 -33.67
C PRO A 332 0.77 5.99 -34.75
N ASN A 333 1.96 6.17 -35.32
CA ASN A 333 2.15 7.12 -36.42
C ASN A 333 1.18 6.83 -37.57
N SER A 334 0.59 7.88 -38.16
CA SER A 334 -0.42 7.84 -39.24
C SER A 334 -1.80 7.25 -38.89
N PHE A 335 -2.04 6.89 -37.62
CA PHE A 335 -3.33 6.39 -37.15
C PHE A 335 -4.18 7.55 -36.63
N THR A 336 -5.50 7.34 -36.57
CA THR A 336 -6.43 8.35 -36.06
C THR A 336 -6.54 8.21 -34.55
N VAL A 337 -6.42 9.32 -33.81
CA VAL A 337 -6.56 9.31 -32.35
C VAL A 337 -7.95 8.84 -31.95
N GLY A 338 -8.01 7.90 -30.99
CA GLY A 338 -9.28 7.36 -30.49
C GLY A 338 -9.90 6.28 -31.36
N GLU A 339 -9.31 5.93 -32.51
CA GLU A 339 -9.69 4.72 -33.24
C GLU A 339 -9.01 3.48 -32.65
N SER A 340 -9.73 2.37 -32.70
CA SER A 340 -9.22 1.07 -32.30
C SER A 340 -8.17 0.55 -33.28
N TRP A 341 -7.13 -0.10 -32.77
CA TRP A 341 -6.08 -0.71 -33.58
C TRP A 341 -5.58 -2.01 -32.96
N PHE A 342 -4.82 -2.80 -33.71
CA PHE A 342 -4.42 -4.16 -33.30
C PHE A 342 -2.93 -4.40 -33.48
N ARG A 343 -2.39 -5.35 -32.72
CA ARG A 343 -1.06 -5.92 -32.94
C ARG A 343 -1.13 -7.44 -32.86
N LEU A 344 -0.42 -8.13 -33.74
CA LEU A 344 -0.28 -9.59 -33.71
C LEU A 344 1.12 -9.95 -34.20
N LEU A 345 1.85 -10.76 -33.43
CA LEU A 345 3.20 -11.23 -33.78
C LEU A 345 4.16 -10.10 -34.19
N GLY A 346 4.07 -8.95 -33.50
CA GLY A 346 4.88 -7.75 -33.76
C GLY A 346 4.41 -6.87 -34.92
N VAL A 347 3.41 -7.29 -35.70
CA VAL A 347 2.83 -6.50 -36.81
C VAL A 347 1.67 -5.66 -36.28
N THR A 348 1.67 -4.36 -36.59
CA THR A 348 0.59 -3.42 -36.20
C THR A 348 -0.40 -3.26 -37.35
N TYR A 349 -1.69 -3.37 -37.04
CA TYR A 349 -2.80 -3.28 -37.99
C TYR A 349 -3.67 -2.06 -37.66
N LYS A 350 -3.95 -1.22 -38.66
CA LYS A 350 -4.74 0.01 -38.46
C LYS A 350 -6.21 -0.30 -38.21
N THR A 351 -6.74 -1.35 -38.83
CA THR A 351 -8.14 -1.74 -38.69
C THR A 351 -8.28 -3.24 -38.42
N LEU A 352 -9.43 -3.65 -37.88
CA LEU A 352 -9.81 -5.06 -37.77
C LEU A 352 -9.82 -5.72 -39.16
N ALA A 353 -10.28 -5.01 -40.20
CA ALA A 353 -10.34 -5.53 -41.56
C ALA A 353 -8.95 -5.88 -42.12
N ASP A 354 -7.91 -5.08 -41.81
CA ASP A 354 -6.53 -5.37 -42.21
C ASP A 354 -6.04 -6.68 -41.56
N LEU A 355 -6.35 -6.90 -40.28
CA LEU A 355 -6.02 -8.13 -39.57
C LEU A 355 -6.82 -9.33 -40.10
N GLN A 356 -8.12 -9.16 -40.35
CA GLN A 356 -8.98 -10.17 -40.96
C GLN A 356 -8.52 -10.58 -42.36
N ALA A 357 -7.97 -9.66 -43.16
CA ALA A 357 -7.39 -9.99 -44.46
C ALA A 357 -6.22 -10.98 -44.33
N VAL A 358 -5.35 -10.80 -43.33
CA VAL A 358 -4.24 -11.72 -43.04
C VAL A 358 -4.74 -13.07 -42.53
N TYR A 359 -5.71 -13.07 -41.62
CA TYR A 359 -6.36 -14.30 -41.13
C TYR A 359 -7.02 -15.09 -42.27
N ASN A 360 -7.83 -14.44 -43.11
CA ASN A 360 -8.54 -15.08 -44.21
C ASN A 360 -7.56 -15.65 -45.26
N ALA A 361 -6.43 -14.97 -45.49
CA ALA A 361 -5.38 -15.48 -46.36
C ALA A 361 -4.66 -16.69 -45.75
N ALA A 362 -4.44 -16.71 -44.43
CA ALA A 362 -3.87 -17.86 -43.73
C ALA A 362 -4.81 -19.08 -43.73
N ALA A 363 -6.12 -18.85 -43.59
CA ALA A 363 -7.15 -19.87 -43.61
C ALA A 363 -7.51 -20.37 -45.04
N ALA A 364 -6.92 -19.77 -46.08
CA ALA A 364 -7.19 -20.16 -47.46
C ALA A 364 -6.45 -21.44 -47.84
N GLY A 365 -7.15 -22.58 -47.79
CA GLY A 365 -6.59 -23.87 -48.19
C GLY A 365 -5.81 -24.55 -47.07
N THR A 366 -4.72 -25.25 -47.40
CA THR A 366 -3.87 -25.93 -46.41
C THR A 366 -2.85 -24.96 -45.83
N SER A 367 -2.95 -24.67 -44.54
CA SER A 367 -2.05 -23.78 -43.79
C SER A 367 -0.67 -24.40 -43.54
N ASP A 368 0.38 -23.59 -43.69
CA ASP A 368 1.69 -23.87 -43.10
C ASP A 368 1.72 -23.53 -41.59
N ALA A 369 2.86 -23.75 -40.93
CA ALA A 369 2.99 -23.52 -39.49
C ALA A 369 2.78 -22.05 -39.07
N ALA A 370 3.24 -21.09 -39.87
CA ALA A 370 3.09 -19.66 -39.56
C ALA A 370 1.65 -19.20 -39.78
N GLN A 371 1.02 -19.69 -40.85
CA GLN A 371 -0.40 -19.48 -41.12
C GLN A 371 -1.28 -20.09 -40.02
N GLN A 372 -0.97 -21.32 -39.59
CA GLN A 372 -1.71 -21.97 -38.50
C GLN A 372 -1.59 -21.18 -37.20
N GLN A 373 -0.41 -20.65 -36.88
CA GLN A 373 -0.23 -19.80 -35.70
C GLN A 373 -1.11 -18.55 -35.75
N ILE A 374 -1.25 -17.90 -36.91
CA ILE A 374 -2.14 -16.74 -37.08
C ILE A 374 -3.60 -17.13 -36.81
N ILE A 375 -4.04 -18.26 -37.39
CA ILE A 375 -5.41 -18.77 -37.21
C ILE A 375 -5.68 -19.03 -35.73
N ASP A 376 -4.81 -19.79 -35.07
CA ASP A 376 -4.96 -20.18 -33.67
C ASP A 376 -5.05 -18.95 -32.74
N LEU A 377 -4.16 -17.97 -32.92
CA LEU A 377 -4.13 -16.76 -32.07
C LEU A 377 -5.36 -15.85 -32.29
N CYS A 378 -5.88 -15.78 -33.52
CA CYS A 378 -7.09 -15.03 -33.82
C CYS A 378 -8.35 -15.73 -33.29
N ASP A 379 -8.41 -17.06 -33.38
CA ASP A 379 -9.52 -17.87 -32.86
C ASP A 379 -9.55 -17.87 -31.33
N GLN A 380 -8.40 -17.91 -30.67
CA GLN A 380 -8.28 -17.73 -29.21
C GLN A 380 -8.80 -16.35 -28.77
N PHE A 381 -8.40 -15.29 -29.47
CA PHE A 381 -8.91 -13.93 -29.23
C PHE A 381 -10.43 -13.87 -29.43
N TYR A 382 -10.94 -14.42 -30.52
CA TYR A 382 -12.38 -14.49 -30.79
C TYR A 382 -13.14 -15.21 -29.68
N ALA A 383 -12.66 -16.37 -29.22
CA ALA A 383 -13.31 -17.13 -28.15
C ALA A 383 -13.44 -16.30 -26.86
N ARG A 384 -12.40 -15.53 -26.50
CA ARG A 384 -12.42 -14.62 -25.35
C ARG A 384 -13.39 -13.46 -25.55
N ILE A 385 -13.42 -12.86 -26.74
CA ILE A 385 -14.39 -11.83 -27.12
C ILE A 385 -15.84 -12.34 -27.05
N ALA A 386 -16.13 -13.53 -27.57
CA ALA A 386 -17.47 -14.12 -27.55
C ALA A 386 -17.94 -14.40 -26.10
N LYS A 387 -17.03 -14.88 -25.25
CA LYS A 387 -17.30 -15.08 -23.81
C LYS A 387 -17.61 -13.74 -23.12
N ALA A 388 -16.84 -12.70 -23.41
CA ALA A 388 -17.07 -11.36 -22.87
C ALA A 388 -18.40 -10.75 -23.36
N ALA A 389 -18.71 -10.88 -24.65
CA ALA A 389 -19.97 -10.44 -25.22
C ALA A 389 -21.15 -11.10 -24.51
N THR A 390 -21.11 -12.42 -24.32
CA THR A 390 -22.12 -13.18 -23.58
C THR A 390 -22.25 -12.67 -22.14
N ALA A 391 -21.14 -12.48 -21.44
CA ALA A 391 -21.14 -11.96 -20.08
C ALA A 391 -21.72 -10.55 -19.99
N GLN A 392 -21.54 -9.72 -21.01
CA GLN A 392 -22.07 -8.36 -21.10
C GLN A 392 -23.48 -8.28 -21.71
N GLY A 393 -24.09 -9.40 -22.10
CA GLY A 393 -25.42 -9.43 -22.73
C GLY A 393 -25.43 -8.85 -24.15
N LYS A 394 -24.32 -9.00 -24.89
CA LYS A 394 -24.10 -8.53 -26.26
C LYS A 394 -23.93 -9.70 -27.23
N THR A 395 -24.01 -9.41 -28.52
CA THR A 395 -23.79 -10.37 -29.59
C THR A 395 -22.66 -9.87 -30.48
N VAL A 396 -21.84 -10.80 -30.97
CA VAL A 396 -20.74 -10.59 -31.90
C VAL A 396 -20.90 -11.59 -33.06
N GLY A 397 -20.18 -11.38 -34.17
CA GLY A 397 -20.06 -12.37 -35.26
C GLY A 397 -19.74 -13.79 -34.78
N GLY A 398 -19.99 -14.79 -35.62
CA GLY A 398 -19.89 -16.22 -35.27
C GLY A 398 -18.47 -16.80 -35.23
N ASP A 399 -17.48 -16.05 -35.74
CA ASP A 399 -16.06 -16.39 -35.80
C ASP A 399 -15.21 -15.11 -35.95
N PHE A 400 -13.88 -15.24 -35.96
CA PHE A 400 -12.98 -14.10 -36.14
C PHE A 400 -13.18 -13.37 -37.49
N ALA A 401 -13.56 -14.09 -38.55
CA ALA A 401 -13.78 -13.50 -39.87
C ALA A 401 -15.05 -12.65 -39.98
N SER A 402 -16.04 -12.89 -39.10
CA SER A 402 -17.36 -12.26 -39.15
C SER A 402 -17.59 -11.20 -38.07
N ILE A 403 -16.76 -11.11 -37.04
CA ILE A 403 -16.83 -10.00 -36.06
C ILE A 403 -16.56 -8.65 -36.72
N THR A 404 -17.21 -7.59 -36.23
CA THR A 404 -17.02 -6.23 -36.73
C THR A 404 -16.41 -5.31 -35.68
N ILE A 405 -15.73 -4.24 -36.13
CA ILE A 405 -15.15 -3.28 -35.19
C ILE A 405 -16.20 -2.58 -34.33
N ALA A 406 -17.42 -2.39 -34.85
CA ALA A 406 -18.52 -1.80 -34.09
C ALA A 406 -18.95 -2.69 -32.91
N GLU A 407 -18.99 -4.01 -33.12
CA GLU A 407 -19.29 -4.98 -32.06
C GLU A 407 -18.17 -5.01 -31.00
N LEU A 408 -16.90 -5.02 -31.43
CA LEU A 408 -15.75 -5.00 -30.52
C LEU A 408 -15.66 -3.69 -29.72
N ASP A 409 -15.95 -2.55 -30.35
CA ASP A 409 -15.92 -1.22 -29.72
C ASP A 409 -17.06 -1.02 -28.73
N ASP A 410 -18.16 -1.76 -28.88
CA ASP A 410 -19.29 -1.71 -27.97
C ASP A 410 -18.98 -2.47 -26.66
N LEU A 411 -18.09 -3.46 -26.66
CA LEU A 411 -17.71 -4.18 -25.42
C LEU A 411 -17.03 -3.25 -24.42
N LYS A 412 -17.49 -3.25 -23.15
CA LYS A 412 -16.80 -2.52 -22.08
C LYS A 412 -15.45 -3.15 -21.80
N SER A 413 -14.39 -2.34 -21.73
CA SER A 413 -13.01 -2.80 -21.53
C SER A 413 -12.61 -3.90 -22.53
N GLY A 414 -13.01 -3.74 -23.80
CA GLY A 414 -12.82 -4.72 -24.86
C GLY A 414 -11.37 -5.19 -25.02
N GLY A 415 -10.39 -4.31 -24.78
CA GLY A 415 -8.97 -4.65 -24.80
C GLY A 415 -8.55 -5.66 -23.73
N GLU A 416 -9.24 -5.74 -22.59
CA GLU A 416 -8.97 -6.72 -21.52
C GLU A 416 -9.09 -8.15 -22.06
N TYR A 417 -10.04 -8.39 -22.97
CA TYR A 417 -10.32 -9.72 -23.52
C TYR A 417 -9.31 -10.16 -24.58
N SER A 418 -8.32 -9.32 -24.87
CA SER A 418 -7.12 -9.70 -25.63
C SER A 418 -6.00 -10.27 -24.76
N LYS A 419 -6.13 -10.23 -23.42
CA LYS A 419 -5.24 -10.90 -22.47
C LYS A 419 -5.30 -12.41 -22.61
N PRO A 420 -4.18 -13.11 -22.85
CA PRO A 420 -4.17 -14.57 -23.03
C PRO A 420 -4.63 -15.31 -21.78
N ASP A 421 -5.36 -16.42 -21.96
CA ASP A 421 -5.71 -17.30 -20.86
C ASP A 421 -4.55 -18.23 -20.52
N ALA A 422 -3.73 -17.80 -19.55
CA ALA A 422 -2.60 -18.60 -19.06
C ALA A 422 -3.04 -19.95 -18.48
N THR A 423 -4.29 -20.10 -18.02
CA THR A 423 -4.83 -21.38 -17.53
C THR A 423 -5.01 -22.38 -18.68
N ALA A 424 -5.28 -21.88 -19.88
CA ALA A 424 -5.34 -22.65 -21.11
C ALA A 424 -3.95 -22.82 -21.77
N GLY A 425 -2.89 -22.30 -21.17
CA GLY A 425 -1.54 -22.30 -21.73
C GLY A 425 -1.35 -21.32 -22.90
N GLU A 426 -2.25 -20.35 -23.06
CA GLU A 426 -2.14 -19.34 -24.10
C GLU A 426 -0.99 -18.36 -23.79
N THR A 427 -0.35 -17.87 -24.86
CA THR A 427 0.63 -16.78 -24.81
C THR A 427 0.09 -15.57 -25.56
N VAL A 428 0.79 -14.43 -25.46
CA VAL A 428 0.34 -13.18 -26.10
C VAL A 428 0.12 -13.38 -27.61
N GLY A 429 -1.13 -13.17 -28.03
CA GLY A 429 -1.59 -13.31 -29.41
C GLY A 429 -2.02 -11.97 -30.01
N VAL A 430 -3.29 -11.87 -30.39
CA VAL A 430 -3.88 -10.58 -30.81
C VAL A 430 -3.93 -9.66 -29.60
N GLU A 431 -3.42 -8.45 -29.77
CA GLU A 431 -3.53 -7.33 -28.83
C GLU A 431 -4.51 -6.32 -29.42
N TYR A 432 -5.62 -6.06 -28.71
CA TYR A 432 -6.68 -5.19 -29.17
C TYR A 432 -6.70 -3.88 -28.38
N PHE A 433 -6.15 -2.82 -28.96
CA PHE A 433 -6.10 -1.49 -28.37
C PHE A 433 -7.42 -0.76 -28.63
N GLN A 434 -8.46 -1.14 -27.88
CA GLN A 434 -9.80 -0.54 -27.97
C GLN A 434 -9.71 0.98 -27.78
N LYS A 435 -10.10 1.73 -28.82
CA LYS A 435 -10.01 3.19 -28.87
C LYS A 435 -8.61 3.73 -28.54
N GLY A 436 -7.58 2.93 -28.82
CA GLY A 436 -6.18 3.22 -28.49
C GLY A 436 -5.82 3.09 -27.01
N VAL A 437 -6.71 2.61 -26.14
CA VAL A 437 -6.45 2.47 -24.70
C VAL A 437 -5.39 1.41 -24.44
N CYS A 438 -4.42 1.75 -23.60
CA CYS A 438 -3.42 0.84 -23.05
C CYS A 438 -3.08 1.21 -21.60
N TYR A 439 -2.39 0.30 -20.92
CA TYR A 439 -2.01 0.43 -19.52
C TYR A 439 -0.50 0.23 -19.35
N TYR A 440 0.09 1.05 -18.49
CA TYR A 440 1.50 0.96 -18.11
C TYR A 440 1.61 0.60 -16.64
N ASN A 441 2.39 -0.44 -16.35
CA ASN A 441 2.76 -0.78 -14.98
C ASN A 441 4.01 0.02 -14.58
N ILE A 442 4.05 0.65 -13.42
CA ILE A 442 5.20 1.38 -12.88
C ILE A 442 5.50 0.83 -11.48
N LEU A 443 6.62 0.12 -11.32
CA LEU A 443 7.04 -0.39 -10.01
C LEU A 443 7.57 0.79 -9.20
N ILE A 444 7.18 0.88 -7.94
CA ILE A 444 7.56 2.01 -7.09
C ILE A 444 8.91 1.70 -6.42
N ARG A 445 9.91 2.53 -6.71
CA ARG A 445 11.22 2.49 -6.05
C ARG A 445 11.18 3.28 -4.75
N HIS A 446 11.96 2.83 -3.77
CA HIS A 446 12.04 3.45 -2.46
C HIS A 446 13.26 4.35 -2.30
N ASP A 447 14.46 3.79 -2.36
CA ASP A 447 15.69 4.56 -2.24
C ASP A 447 16.37 4.71 -3.61
N ASP A 448 16.58 5.94 -4.06
CA ASP A 448 17.15 6.26 -5.36
C ASP A 448 18.67 6.06 -5.43
N GLU A 449 19.34 6.09 -4.28
CA GLU A 449 20.78 5.77 -4.16
C GLU A 449 21.04 4.26 -4.32
N ILE A 450 20.02 3.42 -4.07
CA ILE A 450 20.13 1.96 -4.22
C ILE A 450 19.85 1.57 -5.67
N THR A 451 20.94 1.39 -6.44
CA THR A 451 20.87 1.12 -7.89
C THR A 451 21.23 -0.31 -8.28
N GLU A 452 21.92 -1.04 -7.39
CA GLU A 452 22.37 -2.41 -7.64
C GLU A 452 21.22 -3.38 -7.96
N TRP A 453 21.53 -4.44 -8.71
CA TRP A 453 20.53 -5.44 -9.13
C TRP A 453 19.90 -6.11 -7.91
N MET A 454 18.58 -6.02 -7.78
CA MET A 454 17.80 -6.63 -6.71
C MET A 454 18.30 -6.31 -5.30
N ALA A 455 19.00 -5.18 -5.12
CA ALA A 455 19.49 -4.78 -3.80
C ALA A 455 18.33 -4.46 -2.85
N HIS A 456 18.51 -4.81 -1.57
CA HIS A 456 17.53 -4.58 -0.51
C HIS A 456 17.18 -3.09 -0.41
N GLY A 457 15.89 -2.75 -0.27
CA GLY A 457 15.42 -1.36 -0.13
C GLY A 457 15.29 -0.60 -1.45
N LYS A 458 15.56 -1.23 -2.60
CA LYS A 458 15.39 -0.60 -3.92
C LYS A 458 13.93 -0.39 -4.28
N TYR A 459 13.08 -1.39 -4.04
CA TYR A 459 11.65 -1.35 -4.30
C TYR A 459 10.85 -1.37 -3.00
N GLY A 460 9.64 -0.83 -3.03
CA GLY A 460 8.72 -0.87 -1.89
C GLY A 460 8.09 0.48 -1.58
N VAL A 461 7.01 0.42 -0.79
CA VAL A 461 6.33 1.60 -0.26
C VAL A 461 6.35 1.55 1.27
N VAL A 462 7.02 2.51 1.88
CA VAL A 462 7.20 2.62 3.33
C VAL A 462 6.20 3.64 3.89
N ARG A 463 5.68 3.36 5.08
CA ARG A 463 4.80 4.26 5.83
C ARG A 463 5.36 5.70 5.90
N ASN A 464 4.48 6.69 5.89
CA ASN A 464 4.80 8.12 6.00
C ASN A 464 5.78 8.69 4.94
N ASN A 465 5.97 7.98 3.83
CA ASN A 465 6.68 8.50 2.66
C ASN A 465 5.70 8.96 1.59
N TRP A 466 6.07 10.03 0.86
CA TRP A 466 5.37 10.52 -0.31
C TRP A 466 6.22 10.24 -1.56
N TYR A 467 5.75 9.28 -2.36
CA TYR A 467 6.30 8.89 -3.66
C TYR A 467 5.69 9.75 -4.77
N THR A 468 6.52 10.50 -5.50
CA THR A 468 6.08 11.30 -6.64
C THR A 468 6.67 10.72 -7.93
N LEU A 469 5.78 10.17 -8.76
CA LEU A 469 6.12 9.53 -10.02
C LEU A 469 5.86 10.51 -11.17
N THR A 470 6.91 10.82 -11.93
CA THR A 470 6.84 11.72 -13.09
C THR A 470 7.18 10.96 -14.37
N ILE A 471 6.20 10.80 -15.25
CA ILE A 471 6.39 10.17 -16.57
C ILE A 471 7.10 11.15 -17.51
N ASN A 472 8.31 10.78 -17.94
CA ASN A 472 9.16 11.61 -18.82
C ASN A 472 9.10 11.17 -20.28
N SER A 473 9.02 9.86 -20.53
CA SER A 473 8.93 9.36 -21.90
C SER A 473 8.15 8.06 -22.02
N VAL A 474 7.61 7.83 -23.21
CA VAL A 474 6.99 6.60 -23.65
C VAL A 474 7.88 5.98 -24.73
N LYS A 475 8.25 4.71 -24.58
CA LYS A 475 9.08 4.00 -25.58
C LYS A 475 8.24 3.18 -26.56
N GLN A 476 7.18 2.54 -26.05
CA GLN A 476 6.30 1.66 -26.81
C GLN A 476 4.87 1.67 -26.21
N PRO A 477 3.83 1.17 -26.91
CA PRO A 477 2.51 1.01 -26.32
C PRO A 477 2.57 0.10 -25.07
N GLY A 478 1.74 0.38 -24.08
CA GLY A 478 1.50 -0.51 -22.94
C GLY A 478 0.68 -1.74 -23.33
N THR A 479 0.12 -2.44 -22.35
CA THR A 479 -0.78 -3.58 -22.59
C THR A 479 -2.22 -3.12 -22.83
N PRO A 480 -3.00 -3.80 -23.69
CA PRO A 480 -4.43 -3.51 -23.83
C PRO A 480 -5.29 -3.88 -22.60
N TRP A 481 -4.75 -4.74 -21.73
CA TRP A 481 -5.36 -5.19 -20.48
C TRP A 481 -4.67 -4.57 -19.26
N ILE A 482 -5.33 -4.58 -18.11
CA ILE A 482 -4.73 -4.17 -16.84
C ILE A 482 -3.52 -5.10 -16.54
N PRO A 483 -2.33 -4.55 -16.23
CA PRO A 483 -1.16 -5.36 -15.93
C PRO A 483 -1.44 -6.36 -14.80
N ASP A 484 -1.23 -7.63 -15.11
CA ASP A 484 -1.35 -8.74 -14.17
C ASP A 484 -0.06 -9.55 -14.25
N LYS A 485 0.62 -9.64 -13.12
CA LYS A 485 1.91 -10.31 -12.96
C LYS A 485 1.79 -11.58 -12.12
N THR A 486 0.57 -11.97 -11.80
CA THR A 486 0.28 -13.21 -11.08
C THR A 486 0.22 -14.39 -12.03
N ASP A 487 0.51 -15.58 -11.49
CA ASP A 487 0.29 -16.84 -12.19
C ASP A 487 -1.07 -17.43 -11.74
N PRO A 488 -2.09 -17.45 -12.60
CA PRO A 488 -3.41 -17.96 -12.22
C PRO A 488 -3.41 -19.47 -11.95
N THR A 489 -2.40 -20.20 -12.39
CA THR A 489 -2.26 -21.66 -12.15
C THR A 489 -1.47 -21.98 -10.89
N LYS A 490 -0.67 -21.03 -10.40
CA LYS A 490 0.19 -21.18 -9.22
C LYS A 490 0.16 -19.91 -8.36
N PRO A 491 -0.80 -19.77 -7.43
CA PRO A 491 -0.97 -18.55 -6.61
C PRO A 491 0.19 -18.25 -5.65
N THR A 492 1.15 -19.17 -5.53
CA THR A 492 2.40 -19.01 -4.76
C THR A 492 3.61 -18.70 -5.64
N ASN A 493 3.40 -18.40 -6.93
CA ASN A 493 4.44 -17.94 -7.84
C ASN A 493 4.57 -16.41 -7.73
N PRO A 494 5.67 -15.86 -7.18
CA PRO A 494 5.86 -14.42 -7.00
C PRO A 494 6.08 -13.65 -8.31
N GLY A 495 6.12 -14.35 -9.44
CA GLY A 495 6.41 -13.78 -10.74
C GLY A 495 7.90 -13.52 -10.93
N GLU A 496 8.22 -12.78 -11.98
CA GLU A 496 9.58 -12.38 -12.32
C GLU A 496 10.15 -11.38 -11.31
N ASP A 497 11.48 -11.30 -11.24
CA ASP A 497 12.17 -10.28 -10.46
C ASP A 497 11.83 -8.87 -10.98
N ASP A 498 11.86 -7.87 -10.10
CA ASP A 498 11.46 -6.50 -10.43
C ASP A 498 12.39 -5.84 -11.46
N ASP A 499 13.69 -6.14 -11.39
CA ASP A 499 14.68 -5.60 -12.32
C ASP A 499 14.68 -6.27 -13.71
N ASP A 500 14.01 -7.43 -13.86
CA ASP A 500 13.75 -8.07 -15.17
C ASP A 500 12.64 -7.36 -15.97
N LYS A 501 12.00 -6.36 -15.38
CA LYS A 501 10.90 -5.65 -16.01
C LYS A 501 11.35 -4.87 -17.24
N GLU A 502 10.73 -5.17 -18.36
CA GLU A 502 10.89 -4.40 -19.60
C GLU A 502 10.44 -2.93 -19.40
N ALA A 503 11.27 -2.00 -19.84
CA ALA A 503 11.04 -0.57 -19.65
C ALA A 503 10.16 0.02 -20.76
N TYR A 504 8.84 0.09 -20.52
CA TYR A 504 7.87 0.74 -21.42
C TYR A 504 7.90 2.27 -21.35
N LEU A 505 8.20 2.80 -20.17
CA LEU A 505 8.26 4.23 -19.85
C LEU A 505 9.65 4.60 -19.30
N SER A 506 9.98 5.88 -19.37
CA SER A 506 10.95 6.50 -18.46
C SER A 506 10.19 7.28 -17.40
N VAL A 507 10.37 6.92 -16.13
CA VAL A 507 9.70 7.55 -14.98
C VAL A 507 10.77 8.00 -14.00
N ASN A 508 10.69 9.25 -13.54
CA ASN A 508 11.43 9.71 -12.38
C ASN A 508 10.57 9.47 -11.14
N ILE A 509 11.13 8.84 -10.11
CA ILE A 509 10.47 8.60 -8.83
C ILE A 509 11.28 9.35 -7.78
N THR A 510 10.64 10.31 -7.11
CA THR A 510 11.23 10.97 -5.94
C THR A 510 10.48 10.56 -4.69
N VAL A 511 11.21 10.31 -3.62
CA VAL A 511 10.65 9.94 -2.32
C VAL A 511 10.99 11.03 -1.32
N ASN A 512 9.96 11.58 -0.69
CA ASN A 512 10.11 12.63 0.32
C ASN A 512 9.37 12.23 1.60
N PRO A 513 9.85 12.66 2.77
CA PRO A 513 9.06 12.57 3.99
C PRO A 513 7.71 13.26 3.82
N TRP A 514 6.62 12.61 4.24
CA TRP A 514 5.28 13.19 4.16
C TRP A 514 5.01 14.12 5.34
N THR A 515 5.54 15.33 5.22
CA THR A 515 5.56 16.31 6.31
C THR A 515 4.21 16.99 6.55
N THR A 516 3.99 17.45 7.77
CA THR A 516 2.90 18.36 8.15
C THR A 516 3.35 19.82 8.17
N TRP A 517 2.39 20.72 8.24
CA TRP A 517 2.64 22.16 8.29
C TRP A 517 1.64 22.86 9.23
N SER A 518 2.07 23.97 9.83
CA SER A 518 1.23 24.81 10.68
C SER A 518 0.84 26.10 9.95
N GLN A 519 -0.45 26.45 10.00
CA GLN A 519 -0.96 27.74 9.56
C GLN A 519 -1.18 28.62 10.79
N GLY A 520 -0.33 29.62 10.99
CA GLY A 520 -0.64 30.72 11.90
C GLY A 520 -1.68 31.59 11.21
N VAL A 521 -2.92 31.54 11.69
CA VAL A 521 -3.92 32.56 11.34
C VAL A 521 -3.86 33.58 12.46
N ASP A 522 -3.25 34.74 12.21
CA ASP A 522 -3.50 35.91 13.06
C ASP A 522 -4.98 36.27 12.87
N LEU A 523 -5.75 36.23 13.97
CA LEU A 523 -7.14 36.70 14.02
C LEU A 523 -7.21 38.22 14.00
#